data_AF-A0A5E6N1R1-F1
#
_entry.id   AF-A0A5E6N1R1-F1
#
_cell.length_a   1.000
_cell.length_b   1.000
_cell.length_c   1.000
_cell.angle_alpha   90.00
_cell.angle_beta   90.00
_cell.angle_gamma   90.00
#
_symmetry.space_group_name_H-M   'P 1'
#
loop_
_entity.id
_entity.type
_entity.pdbx_description
1 polymer ?
#
loop_
_entity_poly.entity_id
_entity_poly.type
_entity_poly.pdbx_seq_one_letter_code
_entity_poly.pdbx_strand_id
1 'polypeptide(L)' 'MGGADANKFTLAGNQLTFIATAFEARSDATYRVNIKATLNLKNNRDD' A
#
# COMPACT_ATOMS: atom_id res chain seq x y z
N MET A 1 5.77 0.26 -6.34
CA MET A 1 5.47 -1.13 -5.93
C MET A 1 5.43 -1.95 -7.20
N GLY A 2 6.00 -3.15 -7.23
CA GLY A 2 6.06 -3.98 -8.44
C GLY A 2 6.01 -5.47 -8.08
N GLY A 3 5.55 -6.29 -9.02
CA GLY A 3 5.26 -7.72 -8.83
C GLY A 3 3.82 -8.05 -9.21
N ALA A 4 3.55 -9.31 -9.58
CA ALA A 4 2.23 -9.78 -10.02
C ALA A 4 1.13 -9.55 -8.97
N ASP A 5 1.50 -9.58 -7.69
CA ASP A 5 0.59 -9.37 -6.55
C ASP A 5 0.46 -7.91 -6.10
N ALA A 6 1.05 -6.93 -6.82
CA ALA A 6 1.00 -5.54 -6.38
C ALA A 6 -0.44 -5.01 -6.23
N ASN A 7 -1.38 -5.52 -7.02
CA ASN A 7 -2.80 -5.20 -6.97
C ASN A 7 -3.54 -5.84 -5.77
N LYS A 8 -2.90 -6.72 -5.00
CA LYS A 8 -3.47 -7.35 -3.80
C LYS A 8 -3.35 -6.50 -2.55
N PHE A 9 -2.59 -5.40 -2.62
CA PHE A 9 -2.46 -4.42 -1.55
C PHE A 9 -3.37 -3.21 -1.85
N THR A 10 -4.19 -2.84 -0.88
CA THR A 10 -5.04 -1.64 -0.95
C THR A 10 -4.79 -0.78 0.29
N LEU A 11 -4.56 0.51 0.11
CA LEU A 11 -4.44 1.49 1.20
C LEU A 11 -5.64 2.44 1.13
N ALA A 12 -6.52 2.38 2.13
CA ALA A 12 -7.68 3.25 2.27
C ALA A 12 -7.57 4.03 3.58
N GLY A 13 -7.34 5.35 3.49
CA GLY A 13 -7.08 6.17 4.67
C GLY A 13 -5.86 5.69 5.45
N ASN A 14 -6.08 5.24 6.68
CA ASN A 14 -5.07 4.66 7.58
C ASN A 14 -5.07 3.12 7.61
N GLN A 15 -5.92 2.46 6.79
CA GLN A 15 -6.02 1.01 6.75
C GLN A 15 -5.31 0.43 5.52
N LEU A 16 -4.33 -0.44 5.78
CA LEU A 16 -3.67 -1.25 4.76
C LEU A 16 -4.29 -2.66 4.77
N THR A 17 -4.87 -3.05 3.64
CA THR A 17 -5.45 -4.38 3.45
C THR A 17 -4.62 -5.15 2.43
N PHE A 18 -4.39 -6.42 2.72
CA PHE A 18 -3.78 -7.38 1.81
C PHE A 18 -4.70 -8.59 1.64
N ILE A 19 -5.09 -8.89 0.40
CA ILE A 19 -5.94 -10.04 0.09
C ILE A 19 -5.21 -10.94 -0.90
N ALA A 20 -4.69 -12.07 -0.43
CA ALA A 20 -4.15 -13.12 -1.27
C ALA A 20 -4.98 -14.40 -1.14
N THR A 21 -5.72 -14.74 -2.20
CA THR A 21 -6.41 -16.03 -2.35
C THR A 21 -5.45 -17.15 -2.76
N ALA A 22 -4.36 -16.79 -3.43
CA ALA A 22 -3.19 -17.61 -3.69
C ALA A 22 -1.97 -16.71 -3.70
N PHE A 23 -0.88 -17.12 -3.06
CA PHE A 23 0.41 -16.47 -3.21
C PHE A 23 1.00 -16.83 -4.58
N GLU A 24 1.71 -15.91 -5.23
CA GLU A 24 2.66 -16.32 -6.27
C GLU A 24 3.52 -17.44 -5.68
N ALA A 25 3.58 -18.59 -6.35
CA ALA A 25 4.31 -19.77 -5.90
C ALA A 25 5.82 -19.52 -5.97
N ARG A 26 6.31 -18.68 -5.06
CA ARG A 26 7.73 -18.40 -4.85
C ARG A 26 8.16 -19.21 -3.64
N SER A 27 9.38 -19.73 -3.67
CA SER A 27 9.98 -20.45 -2.53
C SER A 27 10.05 -19.58 -1.26
N ASP A 28 10.07 -18.26 -1.44
CA ASP A 28 9.92 -17.26 -0.39
C ASP A 28 8.73 -16.34 -0.74
N ALA A 29 7.63 -16.49 0.00
CA ALA A 29 6.41 -15.68 -0.13
C ALA A 29 6.42 -14.44 0.77
N THR A 30 7.61 -13.94 1.13
CA THR A 30 7.74 -12.72 1.93
C THR A 30 7.42 -11.47 1.10
N TYR A 31 6.47 -10.67 1.57
CA TYR A 31 6.18 -9.35 1.01
C TYR A 31 6.83 -8.24 1.83
N ARG A 32 7.41 -7.24 1.15
CA ARG A 32 7.94 -6.03 1.77
C ARG A 32 7.13 -4.83 1.31
N VAL A 33 6.51 -4.13 2.26
CA VAL A 33 5.68 -2.94 1.98
C VAL A 33 6.40 -1.69 2.50
N ASN A 34 6.58 -0.71 1.63
CA ASN A 34 7.13 0.59 2.00
C ASN A 34 5.98 1.61 2.10
N ILE A 35 5.74 2.13 3.30
CA ILE A 35 4.69 3.13 3.56
C ILE A 35 5.34 4.51 3.69
N LYS A 36 4.82 5.49 2.94
CA LYS A 36 5.20 6.91 3.05
C LYS A 36 3.96 7.72 3.40
N ALA A 37 3.97 8.37 4.56
CA ALA A 37 2.96 9.35 4.93
C ALA A 37 3.33 10.72 4.34
N THR A 38 2.34 11.43 3.82
CA THR A 38 2.46 12.82 3.39
C THR A 38 1.46 13.67 4.17
N LEU A 39 1.94 14.73 4.82
CA LEU A 39 1.09 15.71 5.47
C LEU A 39 0.46 16.59 4.38
N ASN A 40 -0.84 16.45 4.14
CA ASN A 40 -1.58 17.38 3.30
C ASN A 40 -1.95 18.61 4.13
N LEU A 41 -1.06 19.61 4.13
CA LEU A 41 -1.39 20.94 4.63
C LEU A 41 -2.39 21.57 3.65
N LYS A 42 -3.67 21.62 4.01
CA LYS A 42 -4.58 22.59 3.40
C LYS A 42 -4.16 23.95 3.92
N ASN A 43 -3.46 24.72 3.08
CA ASN A 43 -3.23 26.13 3.37
C ASN A 43 -4.56 26.85 3.19
N ASN A 44 -5.32 26.99 4.29
CA ASN A 44 -6.36 28.01 4.38
C ASN A 44 -5.65 29.35 4.64
N ARG A 45 -5.07 29.94 3.59
CA ARG A 45 -4.83 31.38 3.60
C ARG A 45 -5.94 31.99 2.77
N ASP A 46 -7.07 32.19 3.44
CA ASP A 46 -8.04 33.18 3.02
C ASP A 46 -7.47 34.52 3.51
N ASP A 47 -7.01 35.32 2.55
CA ASP A 47 -6.43 36.65 2.67
C ASP A 47 -7.49 37.74 2.91
#